data_AF-A0A1B8ELW6-F1
#
_entry.id   AF-A0A1B8ELW6-F1
#
_cell.length_a   1.000
_cell.length_b   1.000
_cell.length_c   1.000
_cell.angle_alpha   90.00
_cell.angle_beta   90.00
_cell.angle_gamma   90.00
#
_symmetry.space_group_name_H-M   'P 1'
#
loop_
_entity.id
_entity.type
_entity.pdbx_description
1 polymer ?
#
loop_
_entity_poly.entity_id
_entity_poly.type
_entity_poly.pdbx_seq_one_letter_code
_entity_poly.pdbx_strand_id
1 'polypeptide(L)'
;MASRSVSPGGALLRASRMFSVPAPIQRPASEMASNATFGSDSATLPHPTHLSIATPSSSRSKGDWGFKRNLPLRSTMKTSTPVIRISAVDTYDHITEFGSAADHTLTLRKFQELNMPLTAPSVATAGTYGPASRTPGRGVFEADTDITATGGDIANKDHRWKFDGPWLAGQTEGEFNEYVRTEVGKRRPAFRKFLQNFKADQDTKDAQRKAMEAGAAAPEPLKATEMTEEEMTQYLRTLRQDRSELFRLIRDFLDLPPSPSVNDDYGSVAESLFTDMTSGSLFGKTVKAEDYTQKSSSPYANTGPPKTHPSAGLSYLRTGAHITNHPVYGPQHDHAPVQGRVILPKNAAVGSFAPKLGVAGIVVDVPTTSDYFNTSTFGHGRRKTNADRLPGLLNIEPEKVGGSKVYLSPKSATIDSKGRINLTVSGAQNAAVAVLEGTASTAATQSPVDGGRPAPRTIFRKLSGASSGGYGLSSEADNAFGDRARDVESERWSQSAPKSNERRSGKEEFEQLESLLAGKPQQK
;
A
#
# COMPACT_ATOMS: atom_id res chain seq x y z
N MET A 1 -7.79 41.57 29.72
CA MET A 1 -8.86 41.37 28.73
C MET A 1 -9.90 40.44 29.34
N ALA A 2 -10.96 40.99 29.95
CA ALA A 2 -12.03 40.19 30.53
C ALA A 2 -12.75 39.44 29.40
N SER A 3 -12.70 38.11 29.42
CA SER A 3 -13.48 37.28 28.49
C SER A 3 -14.95 37.63 28.69
N ARG A 4 -15.60 38.24 27.70
CA ARG A 4 -17.05 38.39 27.68
C ARG A 4 -17.67 37.00 27.88
N SER A 5 -18.29 36.78 29.04
CA SER A 5 -18.98 35.53 29.35
C SER A 5 -20.02 35.30 28.26
N VAL A 6 -19.94 34.15 27.58
CA VAL A 6 -20.91 33.74 26.56
C VAL A 6 -22.31 33.75 27.19
N SER A 7 -23.32 34.28 26.49
CA SER A 7 -24.69 34.27 27.00
C SER A 7 -25.18 32.83 27.22
N PRO A 8 -26.12 32.58 28.16
CA PRO A 8 -26.64 31.24 28.39
C PRO A 8 -27.17 30.57 27.11
N GLY A 9 -27.87 31.33 26.25
CA GLY A 9 -28.32 30.85 24.95
C GLY A 9 -27.18 30.50 23.99
N GLY A 10 -26.11 31.31 23.94
CA GLY A 10 -24.93 31.02 23.13
C GLY A 10 -24.18 29.77 23.59
N ALA A 11 -24.14 29.50 24.90
CA ALA A 11 -23.56 28.28 25.45
C ALA A 11 -24.34 27.03 25.03
N LEU A 12 -25.68 27.10 25.04
CA LEU A 12 -26.55 26.01 24.57
C LEU A 12 -26.40 25.76 23.07
N LEU A 13 -26.31 26.82 22.25
CA LEU A 13 -26.10 26.68 20.81
C LEU A 13 -24.76 26.00 20.50
N ARG A 14 -23.68 26.38 21.21
CA ARG A 14 -22.37 25.75 21.06
C ARG A 14 -22.38 24.26 21.38
N ALA A 15 -23.16 23.83 22.37
CA ALA A 15 -23.31 22.42 22.75
C ALA A 15 -24.40 21.67 21.95
N SER A 16 -25.10 22.34 21.03
CA SER A 16 -26.19 21.74 20.27
C SER A 16 -25.69 20.73 19.23
N ARG A 17 -26.54 19.74 18.92
CA ARG A 17 -26.22 18.71 17.91
C ARG A 17 -26.06 19.29 16.50
N MET A 18 -26.78 20.37 16.18
CA MET A 18 -26.67 21.03 14.87
C MET A 18 -25.30 21.71 14.70
N PHE A 19 -24.76 22.33 15.76
CA PHE A 19 -23.42 22.91 15.74
C PHE A 19 -22.29 21.86 15.81
N SER A 20 -22.64 20.60 16.11
CA SER A 20 -21.70 19.47 16.07
C SER A 20 -21.58 18.86 14.66
N VAL A 21 -22.38 19.31 13.69
CA VAL A 21 -22.27 18.87 12.29
C VAL A 21 -20.98 19.44 11.69
N PRO A 22 -20.05 18.60 11.21
CA PRO A 22 -18.79 19.08 10.67
C PRO A 22 -19.02 19.81 9.34
N ALA A 23 -18.14 20.77 9.04
CA ALA A 23 -18.06 21.36 7.71
C ALA A 23 -17.75 20.25 6.68
N PRO A 24 -18.36 20.30 5.47
CA PRO A 24 -18.10 19.31 4.45
C PRO A 24 -16.63 19.35 4.04
N ILE A 25 -16.00 18.18 3.97
CA ILE A 25 -14.62 18.06 3.50
C ILE A 25 -14.55 18.25 1.98
N GLN A 26 -13.39 18.67 1.49
CA GLN A 26 -13.16 18.88 0.07
C GLN A 26 -13.42 17.59 -0.71
N ARG A 27 -14.14 17.71 -1.83
CA ARG A 27 -14.34 16.56 -2.73
C ARG A 27 -12.96 16.12 -3.27
N PRO A 28 -12.73 14.81 -3.43
CA PRO A 28 -11.51 14.34 -4.05
C PRO A 28 -11.42 14.92 -5.45
N ALA A 29 -10.32 15.61 -5.75
CA ALA A 29 -10.07 16.12 -7.09
C ALA A 29 -10.15 14.96 -8.10
N SER A 30 -10.93 15.13 -9.16
CA SER A 30 -10.84 14.25 -10.31
C SER A 30 -9.40 14.30 -10.82
N GLU A 31 -8.81 13.15 -11.13
CA GLU A 31 -7.49 13.13 -11.76
C GLU A 31 -7.55 14.01 -13.01
N MET A 32 -6.86 15.15 -12.98
CA MET A 32 -6.57 15.97 -14.15
C MET A 32 -5.54 15.21 -15.00
N ALA A 33 -5.89 14.01 -15.44
CA ALA A 33 -5.14 13.26 -16.43
C ALA A 33 -5.55 13.75 -17.82
N SER A 34 -4.66 13.58 -18.79
CA SER A 34 -4.86 13.91 -20.21
C SER A 34 -6.08 13.25 -20.87
N ASN A 35 -6.70 12.27 -20.21
CA ASN A 35 -7.95 11.66 -20.64
C ASN A 35 -9.13 12.32 -19.94
N ALA A 36 -10.04 12.91 -20.74
CA ALA A 36 -11.28 13.50 -20.27
C ALA A 36 -12.08 12.48 -19.43
N THR A 37 -11.96 12.59 -18.10
CA THR A 37 -12.73 11.76 -17.18
C THR A 37 -14.08 12.42 -17.00
N PHE A 38 -15.08 11.96 -17.75
CA PHE A 38 -16.47 12.40 -17.58
C PHE A 38 -17.06 11.77 -16.32
N GLY A 39 -16.88 12.42 -15.17
CA GLY A 39 -17.58 12.06 -13.94
C GLY A 39 -19.02 12.59 -13.96
N SER A 40 -19.99 11.78 -13.52
CA SER A 40 -21.32 12.29 -13.20
C SER A 40 -21.28 12.93 -11.80
N ASP A 41 -21.93 14.08 -11.63
CA ASP A 41 -22.10 14.71 -10.31
C ASP A 41 -22.88 13.84 -9.31
N SER A 42 -23.60 12.84 -9.83
CA SER A 42 -24.35 11.86 -9.04
C SER A 42 -23.56 10.60 -8.70
N ALA A 43 -22.35 10.42 -9.25
CA ALA A 43 -21.53 9.23 -8.99
C ALA A 43 -21.07 9.23 -7.53
N THR A 44 -21.07 8.04 -6.91
CA THR A 44 -20.59 7.88 -5.54
C THR A 44 -19.10 8.22 -5.45
N LEU A 45 -18.76 9.06 -4.48
CA LEU A 45 -17.38 9.47 -4.25
C LEU A 45 -16.56 8.32 -3.63
N PRO A 46 -15.22 8.36 -3.69
CA PRO A 46 -14.35 7.40 -2.98
C PRO A 46 -14.57 7.34 -1.46
N HIS A 47 -14.90 8.47 -0.84
CA HIS A 47 -15.14 8.59 0.60
C HIS A 47 -16.26 9.62 0.87
N PRO A 48 -16.97 9.53 2.00
CA PRO A 48 -18.07 10.44 2.32
C PRO A 48 -17.55 11.86 2.62
N THR A 49 -18.19 12.88 2.05
CA THR A 49 -17.84 14.29 2.31
C THR A 49 -18.77 15.00 3.29
N HIS A 50 -19.99 14.47 3.46
CA HIS A 50 -21.01 15.00 4.38
C HIS A 50 -21.33 14.00 5.48
N LEU A 51 -21.72 14.50 6.65
CA LEU A 51 -22.20 13.68 7.75
C LEU A 51 -23.47 12.91 7.35
N SER A 52 -23.51 11.63 7.71
CA SER A 52 -24.69 10.78 7.60
C SER A 52 -25.58 10.95 8.83
N ILE A 53 -26.84 11.31 8.63
CA ILE A 53 -27.78 11.68 9.69
C ILE A 53 -28.96 10.72 9.65
N ALA A 54 -29.36 10.21 10.81
CA ALA A 54 -30.50 9.33 10.99
C ALA A 54 -31.44 9.87 12.07
N THR A 55 -32.71 9.52 11.98
CA THR A 55 -33.72 9.84 13.00
C THR A 55 -34.51 8.64 13.46
N PRO A 56 -35.09 8.69 14.67
CA PRO A 56 -36.02 7.66 15.14
C PRO A 56 -37.24 7.54 14.21
N SER A 57 -37.83 6.35 14.16
CA SER A 57 -38.99 6.08 13.29
C SER A 57 -40.18 7.00 13.59
N SER A 58 -40.39 7.36 14.86
CA SER A 58 -41.46 8.27 15.29
C SER A 58 -41.35 9.67 14.69
N SER A 59 -40.17 10.30 14.75
CA SER A 59 -39.91 11.61 14.12
C SER A 59 -39.91 11.51 12.60
N ARG A 60 -39.34 10.44 12.04
CA ARG A 60 -39.32 10.20 10.59
C ARG A 60 -40.72 10.14 9.98
N SER A 61 -41.69 9.54 10.66
CA SER A 61 -43.08 9.48 10.20
C SER A 61 -43.72 10.87 10.01
N LYS A 62 -43.21 11.88 10.73
CA LYS A 62 -43.65 13.28 10.66
C LYS A 62 -42.78 14.13 9.72
N GLY A 63 -41.73 13.53 9.15
CA GLY A 63 -40.73 14.25 8.35
C GLY A 63 -39.81 15.11 9.21
N ASP A 64 -39.79 14.94 10.53
CA ASP A 64 -38.91 15.70 11.43
C ASP A 64 -37.52 15.05 11.47
N TRP A 65 -36.52 15.83 11.08
CA TRP A 65 -35.11 15.46 11.07
C TRP A 65 -34.25 16.34 11.98
N GLY A 66 -34.85 17.24 12.75
CA GLY A 66 -34.12 18.21 13.59
C GLY A 66 -33.46 19.35 12.81
N PHE A 67 -33.97 19.64 11.60
CA PHE A 67 -33.52 20.78 10.77
C PHE A 67 -34.54 21.91 10.77
N LYS A 68 -34.22 22.99 10.04
CA LYS A 68 -35.07 24.17 9.90
C LYS A 68 -36.51 23.84 9.48
N ARG A 69 -36.70 22.78 8.69
CA ARG A 69 -38.00 22.35 8.15
C ARG A 69 -38.09 20.82 8.07
N ASN A 70 -39.32 20.34 8.06
CA ASN A 70 -39.60 18.92 7.86
C ASN A 70 -39.31 18.51 6.42
N LEU A 71 -38.73 17.34 6.23
CA LEU A 71 -38.38 16.81 4.92
C LEU A 71 -39.57 16.08 4.27
N PRO A 72 -39.64 16.03 2.92
CA PRO A 72 -40.69 15.33 2.21
C PRO A 72 -40.77 13.83 2.57
N LEU A 73 -41.96 13.37 2.95
CA LEU A 73 -42.20 11.97 3.34
C LEU A 73 -42.02 10.98 2.17
N ARG A 74 -42.25 11.42 0.94
CA ARG A 74 -42.16 10.58 -0.27
C ARG A 74 -40.77 9.97 -0.44
N SER A 75 -39.71 10.75 -0.22
CA SER A 75 -38.32 10.31 -0.39
C SER A 75 -37.70 9.76 0.90
N THR A 76 -38.24 10.10 2.07
CA THR A 76 -37.61 9.79 3.36
C THR A 76 -38.26 8.62 4.13
N MET A 77 -39.53 8.28 3.84
CA MET A 77 -40.27 7.28 4.63
C MET A 77 -40.17 5.86 4.06
N LYS A 78 -40.29 5.70 2.74
CA LYS A 78 -40.34 4.39 2.06
C LYS A 78 -38.95 3.82 1.78
N THR A 79 -38.05 3.89 2.76
CA THR A 79 -36.67 3.37 2.64
C THR A 79 -36.34 2.49 3.84
N SER A 80 -35.65 1.38 3.58
CA SER A 80 -35.12 0.49 4.62
C SER A 80 -33.97 1.13 5.39
N THR A 81 -33.26 2.07 4.76
CA THR A 81 -32.08 2.74 5.31
C THR A 81 -32.33 4.25 5.34
N PRO A 82 -33.02 4.75 6.38
CA PRO A 82 -33.36 6.17 6.51
C PRO A 82 -32.16 6.98 6.99
N VAL A 83 -31.18 7.16 6.10
CA VAL A 83 -29.98 7.95 6.37
C VAL A 83 -29.82 8.99 5.28
N ILE A 84 -29.70 10.25 5.67
CA ILE A 84 -29.58 11.39 4.76
C ILE A 84 -28.25 12.11 4.96
N ARG A 85 -27.82 12.83 3.92
CA ARG A 85 -26.78 13.86 3.99
C ARG A 85 -27.39 15.20 3.61
N ILE A 86 -26.86 16.27 4.19
CA ILE A 86 -27.35 17.63 3.95
C ILE A 86 -26.24 18.43 3.30
N SER A 87 -26.57 18.99 2.13
CA SER A 87 -25.70 19.94 1.43
C SER A 87 -25.85 21.33 2.04
N ALA A 88 -27.10 21.77 2.21
CA ALA A 88 -27.44 23.08 2.75
C ALA A 88 -28.71 23.00 3.61
N VAL A 89 -28.65 23.60 4.80
CA VAL A 89 -29.80 23.64 5.72
C VAL A 89 -30.93 24.49 5.15
N ASP A 90 -30.59 25.58 4.46
CA ASP A 90 -31.54 26.45 3.78
C ASP A 90 -30.90 27.03 2.51
N THR A 91 -31.53 26.82 1.36
CA THR A 91 -31.10 27.38 0.07
C THR A 91 -31.84 28.67 -0.24
N TYR A 92 -31.45 29.34 -1.34
CA TYR A 92 -32.15 30.51 -1.87
C TYR A 92 -33.63 30.23 -2.13
N ASP A 93 -33.97 29.01 -2.60
CA ASP A 93 -35.34 28.59 -2.87
C ASP A 93 -36.13 28.22 -1.61
N HIS A 94 -35.61 28.52 -0.42
CA HIS A 94 -36.22 28.21 0.87
C HIS A 94 -36.50 26.71 1.07
N ILE A 95 -35.65 25.85 0.51
CA ILE A 95 -35.69 24.40 0.71
C ILE A 95 -34.43 23.94 1.45
N THR A 96 -34.54 22.80 2.15
CA THR A 96 -33.37 22.12 2.70
C THR A 96 -32.87 21.17 1.63
N GLU A 97 -31.61 21.34 1.22
CA GLU A 97 -31.00 20.50 0.21
C GLU A 97 -30.41 19.26 0.88
N PHE A 98 -30.96 18.09 0.54
CA PHE A 98 -30.53 16.82 1.11
C PHE A 98 -30.44 15.74 0.03
N GLY A 99 -29.63 14.72 0.32
CA GLY A 99 -29.51 13.52 -0.49
C GLY A 99 -29.53 12.27 0.38
N SER A 100 -29.64 11.11 -0.25
CA SER A 100 -29.41 9.84 0.43
C SER A 100 -27.94 9.71 0.83
N ALA A 101 -27.68 9.23 2.04
CA ALA A 101 -26.33 8.87 2.51
C ALA A 101 -26.18 7.35 2.73
N ALA A 102 -27.14 6.56 2.20
CA ALA A 102 -27.13 5.11 2.30
C ALA A 102 -25.96 4.48 1.52
N ASP A 103 -25.50 5.14 0.47
CA ASP A 103 -24.33 4.76 -0.35
C ASP A 103 -23.09 4.48 0.51
N HIS A 104 -22.64 5.47 1.28
CA HIS A 104 -21.46 5.34 2.13
C HIS A 104 -21.76 4.60 3.44
N THR A 105 -22.93 4.84 4.06
CA THR A 105 -23.27 4.22 5.35
C THR A 105 -23.37 2.70 5.23
N LEU A 106 -23.98 2.19 4.17
CA LEU A 106 -24.07 0.74 3.94
C LEU A 106 -22.73 0.15 3.52
N THR A 107 -21.93 0.88 2.74
CA THR A 107 -20.59 0.43 2.36
C THR A 107 -19.70 0.28 3.60
N LEU A 108 -19.78 1.22 4.56
CA LEU A 108 -19.09 1.10 5.84
C LEU A 108 -19.52 -0.16 6.62
N ARG A 109 -20.84 -0.39 6.75
CA ARG A 109 -21.36 -1.59 7.45
C ARG A 109 -20.92 -2.88 6.77
N LYS A 110 -21.04 -2.95 5.45
CA LYS A 110 -20.58 -4.10 4.65
C LYS A 110 -19.08 -4.35 4.82
N PHE A 111 -18.26 -3.28 4.90
CA PHE A 111 -16.83 -3.41 5.14
C PHE A 111 -16.54 -3.94 6.55
N GLN A 112 -17.24 -3.43 7.55
CA GLN A 112 -17.09 -3.90 8.94
C GLN A 112 -17.51 -5.37 9.10
N GLU A 113 -18.52 -5.83 8.36
CA GLU A 113 -18.93 -7.24 8.31
C GLU A 113 -17.83 -8.16 7.74
N LEU A 114 -16.86 -7.65 6.98
CA LEU A 114 -15.73 -8.44 6.50
C LEU A 114 -14.73 -8.79 7.61
N ASN A 115 -14.81 -8.13 8.78
CA ASN A 115 -13.92 -8.34 9.94
C ASN A 115 -12.42 -8.24 9.62
N MET A 116 -12.06 -7.38 8.66
CA MET A 116 -10.67 -7.17 8.26
C MET A 116 -10.02 -5.96 8.96
N PRO A 117 -8.75 -6.08 9.38
CA PRO A 117 -7.96 -4.93 9.76
C PRO A 117 -7.52 -4.13 8.53
N LEU A 118 -7.16 -2.87 8.76
CA LEU A 118 -6.42 -2.07 7.79
C LEU A 118 -4.94 -2.15 8.13
N THR A 119 -4.12 -2.30 7.09
CA THR A 119 -2.67 -2.42 7.21
C THR A 119 -1.95 -1.30 6.48
N ALA A 120 -0.75 -0.98 6.91
CA ALA A 120 0.18 -0.20 6.11
C ALA A 120 0.49 -0.94 4.79
N PRO A 121 0.78 -0.21 3.69
CA PRO A 121 1.21 -0.83 2.45
C PRO A 121 2.47 -1.68 2.71
N SER A 122 2.46 -2.89 2.17
CA SER A 122 3.59 -3.82 2.32
C SER A 122 4.76 -3.32 1.47
N VAL A 123 5.90 -3.08 2.12
CA VAL A 123 7.16 -2.73 1.46
C VAL A 123 7.85 -4.02 1.05
N ALA A 124 8.34 -4.09 -0.18
CA ALA A 124 9.18 -5.21 -0.59
C ALA A 124 10.48 -5.18 0.22
N THR A 125 10.81 -6.27 0.90
CA THR A 125 12.07 -6.34 1.66
C THR A 125 13.24 -6.22 0.68
N ALA A 126 14.13 -5.26 0.91
CA ALA A 126 15.26 -5.00 0.04
C ALA A 126 16.09 -6.28 -0.22
N GLY A 127 16.37 -6.57 -1.49
CA GLY A 127 17.23 -7.68 -1.92
C GLY A 127 16.53 -9.04 -2.08
N THR A 128 15.22 -9.13 -1.87
CA THR A 128 14.50 -10.40 -2.05
C THR A 128 13.41 -10.27 -3.11
N TYR A 129 13.61 -10.93 -4.24
CA TYR A 129 12.70 -10.89 -5.39
C TYR A 129 11.64 -12.00 -5.27
N GLY A 130 10.36 -11.61 -5.26
CA GLY A 130 9.24 -12.53 -5.38
C GLY A 130 8.01 -12.17 -4.54
N PRO A 131 6.80 -12.65 -4.92
CA PRO A 131 5.54 -12.34 -4.24
C PRO A 131 5.47 -12.92 -2.82
N ALA A 132 6.26 -13.95 -2.52
CA ALA A 132 6.38 -14.55 -1.17
C ALA A 132 7.26 -13.74 -0.21
N SER A 133 7.90 -12.65 -0.69
CA SER A 133 8.86 -11.84 0.09
C SER A 133 8.29 -10.53 0.62
N ARG A 134 6.98 -10.31 0.44
CA ARG A 134 6.29 -9.17 1.02
C ARG A 134 6.05 -9.47 2.50
N THR A 135 6.59 -8.63 3.38
CA THR A 135 6.29 -8.73 4.80
C THR A 135 4.77 -8.59 5.00
N PRO A 136 4.15 -9.39 5.87
CA PRO A 136 2.74 -9.25 6.19
C PRO A 136 2.45 -7.79 6.57
N GLY A 137 1.37 -7.23 6.02
CA GLY A 137 0.99 -5.85 6.30
C GLY A 137 0.85 -5.63 7.81
N ARG A 138 1.62 -4.69 8.35
CA ARG A 138 1.54 -4.28 9.76
C ARG A 138 0.24 -3.50 9.98
N GLY A 139 -0.40 -3.70 11.13
CA GLY A 139 -1.59 -2.94 11.52
C GLY A 139 -1.31 -1.44 11.55
N VAL A 140 -2.34 -0.62 11.32
CA VAL A 140 -2.19 0.85 11.32
C VAL A 140 -2.08 1.43 12.73
N PHE A 141 -2.77 0.84 13.71
CA PHE A 141 -2.85 1.37 15.08
C PHE A 141 -1.72 0.84 15.97
N GLU A 142 -0.49 1.08 15.55
CA GLU A 142 0.73 0.69 16.26
C GLU A 142 1.43 1.92 16.84
N ALA A 143 2.08 1.77 17.99
CA ALA A 143 2.71 2.90 18.70
C ALA A 143 3.89 3.52 17.94
N ASP A 144 4.49 2.77 17.01
CA ASP A 144 5.61 3.20 16.17
C ASP A 144 5.15 3.93 14.88
N THR A 145 3.91 3.70 14.44
CA THR A 145 3.40 4.12 13.14
C THR A 145 2.31 5.18 13.27
N ASP A 146 1.40 5.04 14.23
CA ASP A 146 0.34 6.02 14.51
C ASP A 146 0.89 7.18 15.37
N ILE A 147 1.82 7.93 14.79
CA ILE A 147 2.46 9.07 15.41
C ILE A 147 2.22 10.31 14.55
N THR A 148 1.68 11.37 15.18
CA THR A 148 1.48 12.68 14.55
C THR A 148 2.39 13.76 15.11
N ALA A 149 3.06 13.51 16.24
CA ALA A 149 3.91 14.50 16.89
C ALA A 149 5.23 14.71 16.12
N THR A 150 5.66 15.96 15.97
CA THR A 150 6.89 16.35 15.25
C THR A 150 8.16 16.23 16.08
N GLY A 151 8.03 16.23 17.42
CA GLY A 151 9.15 16.25 18.37
C GLY A 151 9.72 14.88 18.79
N GLY A 152 9.39 13.80 18.08
CA GLY A 152 9.85 12.44 18.41
C GLY A 152 11.25 12.09 17.87
N ASP A 153 11.76 10.94 18.30
CA ASP A 153 13.05 10.38 17.86
C ASP A 153 13.17 10.33 16.33
N ILE A 154 14.36 10.65 15.82
CA ILE A 154 14.66 10.79 14.38
C ILE A 154 14.28 9.51 13.60
N ALA A 155 14.48 8.33 14.21
CA ALA A 155 14.14 7.04 13.61
C ALA A 155 12.64 6.87 13.34
N ASN A 156 11.78 7.45 14.18
CA ASN A 156 10.32 7.33 14.07
C ASN A 156 9.71 8.43 13.17
N LYS A 157 10.47 9.46 12.79
CA LYS A 157 9.95 10.57 11.96
C LYS A 157 9.52 10.13 10.57
N ASP A 158 10.19 9.13 10.02
CA ASP A 158 9.90 8.58 8.68
C ASP A 158 8.66 7.67 8.69
N HIS A 159 8.32 7.09 9.84
CA HIS A 159 7.15 6.22 10.03
C HIS A 159 5.84 6.99 10.27
N ARG A 160 5.93 8.29 10.56
CA ARG A 160 4.75 9.16 10.69
C ARG A 160 3.94 9.13 9.40
N TRP A 161 2.62 9.14 9.54
CA TRP A 161 1.71 9.19 8.39
C TRP A 161 1.23 10.62 8.08
N LYS A 162 1.30 11.53 9.06
CA LYS A 162 0.88 12.93 8.94
C LYS A 162 2.09 13.86 8.90
N PHE A 163 2.17 14.65 7.83
CA PHE A 163 3.21 15.64 7.59
C PHE A 163 2.56 17.00 7.30
N ASP A 164 3.20 18.08 7.73
CA ASP A 164 2.76 19.44 7.41
C ASP A 164 3.16 19.85 5.98
N GLY A 165 4.29 19.32 5.49
CA GLY A 165 4.78 19.56 4.14
C GLY A 165 4.08 18.70 3.08
N PRO A 166 3.97 19.18 1.83
CA PRO A 166 3.39 18.41 0.75
C PRO A 166 4.33 17.29 0.28
N TRP A 167 3.77 16.23 -0.30
CA TRP A 167 4.55 15.21 -0.98
C TRP A 167 4.91 15.67 -2.40
N LEU A 168 6.18 16.04 -2.59
CA LEU A 168 6.67 16.68 -3.82
C LEU A 168 6.50 15.81 -5.07
N ALA A 169 6.67 14.50 -4.96
CA ALA A 169 6.56 13.58 -6.11
C ALA A 169 5.13 13.44 -6.64
N GLY A 170 4.11 13.77 -5.82
CA GLY A 170 2.71 13.70 -6.21
C GLY A 170 2.11 15.03 -6.67
N GLN A 171 2.87 16.13 -6.62
CA GLN A 171 2.39 17.45 -7.05
C GLN A 171 2.57 17.64 -8.55
N THR A 172 1.67 18.45 -9.12
CA THR A 172 1.87 18.96 -10.49
C THR A 172 2.92 20.06 -10.50
N GLU A 173 3.51 20.34 -11.67
CA GLU A 173 4.51 21.40 -11.83
C GLU A 173 3.98 22.78 -11.39
N GLY A 174 2.69 23.07 -11.67
CA GLY A 174 2.03 24.30 -11.26
C GLY A 174 1.95 24.44 -9.74
N GLU A 175 1.46 23.40 -9.07
CA GLU A 175 1.35 23.36 -7.60
C GLU A 175 2.73 23.46 -6.93
N PHE A 176 3.74 22.78 -7.49
CA PHE A 176 5.11 22.85 -6.99
C PHE A 176 5.68 24.28 -7.09
N ASN A 177 5.54 24.92 -8.25
CA ASN A 177 6.01 26.29 -8.46
C ASN A 177 5.29 27.28 -7.55
N GLU A 178 4.00 27.09 -7.31
CA GLU A 178 3.24 27.89 -6.34
C GLU A 178 3.79 27.69 -4.92
N TYR A 179 3.96 26.43 -4.47
CA TYR A 179 4.49 26.10 -3.15
C TYR A 179 5.88 26.71 -2.89
N VAL A 180 6.78 26.65 -3.89
CA VAL A 180 8.11 27.24 -3.76
C VAL A 180 8.04 28.76 -3.60
N ARG A 181 7.13 29.43 -4.33
CA ARG A 181 6.95 30.89 -4.26
C ARG A 181 6.27 31.35 -2.97
N THR A 182 5.23 30.64 -2.53
CA THR A 182 4.37 31.07 -1.42
C THR A 182 4.92 30.66 -0.05
N GLU A 183 5.40 29.42 0.08
CA GLU A 183 5.83 28.83 1.34
C GLU A 183 7.35 28.82 1.50
N VAL A 184 8.08 28.20 0.57
CA VAL A 184 9.54 27.99 0.72
C VAL A 184 10.31 29.32 0.64
N GLY A 185 9.95 30.18 -0.32
CA GLY A 185 10.62 31.47 -0.54
C GLY A 185 10.61 32.38 0.68
N LYS A 186 9.51 32.40 1.45
CA LYS A 186 9.34 33.26 2.63
C LYS A 186 10.06 32.74 3.87
N ARG A 187 10.34 31.43 3.95
CA ARG A 187 10.92 30.77 5.13
C ARG A 187 12.45 30.75 5.17
N ARG A 188 13.14 31.33 4.19
CA ARG A 188 14.62 31.44 4.14
C ARG A 188 15.28 31.97 5.44
N PRO A 189 14.84 33.08 6.05
CA PRO A 189 15.47 33.57 7.28
C PRO A 189 15.25 32.61 8.47
N ALA A 190 14.09 31.95 8.53
CA ALA A 190 13.81 30.94 9.56
C ALA A 190 14.70 29.70 9.37
N PHE A 191 14.95 29.28 8.12
CA PHE A 191 15.86 28.18 7.83
C PHE A 191 17.30 28.49 8.24
N ARG A 192 17.78 29.72 8.05
CA ARG A 192 19.11 30.12 8.52
C ARG A 192 19.24 29.98 10.04
N LYS A 193 18.22 30.40 10.81
CA LYS A 193 18.18 30.22 12.27
C LYS A 193 18.13 28.74 12.66
N PHE A 194 17.37 27.93 11.91
CA PHE A 194 17.34 26.48 12.12
C PHE A 194 18.72 25.84 11.94
N LEU A 195 19.48 26.22 10.90
CA LEU A 195 20.84 25.74 10.69
C LEU A 195 21.82 26.19 11.80
N GLN A 196 21.67 27.41 12.32
CA GLN A 196 22.46 27.88 13.46
C GLN A 196 22.23 27.00 14.70
N ASN A 197 20.96 26.73 15.01
CA ASN A 197 20.59 25.85 16.12
C ASN A 197 21.14 24.43 15.90
N PHE A 198 20.96 23.88 14.69
CA PHE A 198 21.44 22.55 14.36
C PHE A 198 22.96 22.43 14.49
N LYS A 199 23.72 23.41 14.02
CA LYS A 199 25.18 23.40 14.14
C LYS A 199 25.61 23.53 15.61
N ALA A 200 25.00 24.42 16.38
CA ALA A 200 25.28 24.55 17.81
C ALA A 200 25.00 23.24 18.57
N ASP A 201 23.93 22.53 18.21
CA ASP A 201 23.62 21.21 18.77
C ASP A 201 24.66 20.15 18.36
N GLN A 202 25.15 20.17 17.11
CA GLN A 202 26.21 19.28 16.64
C GLN A 202 27.54 19.55 17.36
N ASP A 203 27.95 20.82 17.44
CA ASP A 203 29.18 21.23 18.11
C ASP A 203 29.13 20.87 19.61
N THR A 204 27.96 21.01 20.24
CA THR A 204 27.72 20.58 21.63
C THR A 204 27.88 19.06 21.78
N LYS A 205 27.28 18.26 20.88
CA LYS A 205 27.39 16.80 20.91
C LYS A 205 28.82 16.32 20.67
N ASP A 206 29.54 16.97 19.77
CA ASP A 206 30.95 16.67 19.49
C ASP A 206 31.86 17.02 20.66
N ALA A 207 31.61 18.17 21.31
CA ALA A 207 32.33 18.56 22.52
C ALA A 207 32.05 17.60 23.68
N GLN A 208 30.79 17.17 23.85
CA GLN A 208 30.41 16.16 24.85
C GLN A 208 31.06 14.80 24.58
N ARG A 209 31.08 14.34 23.32
CA ARG A 209 31.75 13.10 22.93
C ARG A 209 33.26 13.15 23.23
N LYS A 210 33.93 14.24 22.84
CA LYS A 210 35.37 14.43 23.12
C LYS A 210 35.67 14.51 24.62
N ALA A 211 34.81 15.17 25.40
CA ALA A 211 34.96 15.22 26.85
C ALA A 211 34.78 13.84 27.49
N MET A 212 33.82 13.04 27.00
CA MET A 212 33.61 11.66 27.45
C MET A 212 34.80 10.76 27.13
N GLU A 213 35.36 10.84 25.91
CA GLU A 213 36.56 10.10 25.50
C GLU A 213 37.80 10.51 26.32
N ALA A 214 37.90 11.78 26.69
CA ALA A 214 38.97 12.32 27.53
C ALA A 214 38.74 12.14 29.05
N GLY A 215 37.59 11.58 29.47
CA GLY A 215 37.23 11.42 30.88
C GLY A 215 36.98 12.72 31.65
N ALA A 216 36.73 13.83 30.96
CA ALA A 216 36.47 15.15 31.54
C ALA A 216 34.95 15.41 31.72
N ALA A 217 34.61 16.41 32.53
CA ALA A 217 33.21 16.82 32.75
C ALA A 217 32.60 17.38 31.45
N ALA A 218 31.31 17.06 31.21
CA ALA A 218 30.59 17.47 30.01
C ALA A 218 30.48 19.01 29.91
N PRO A 219 30.84 19.62 28.77
CA PRO A 219 30.73 21.06 28.57
C PRO A 219 29.26 21.52 28.51
N GLU A 220 29.01 22.76 28.93
CA GLU A 220 27.68 23.38 28.87
C GLU A 220 27.16 23.47 27.41
N PRO A 221 25.84 23.30 27.19
CA PRO A 221 25.27 23.34 25.84
C PRO A 221 25.44 24.73 25.22
N LEU A 222 26.08 24.77 24.04
CA LEU A 222 26.29 26.01 23.31
C LEU A 222 24.93 26.54 22.83
N LYS A 223 24.54 27.73 23.29
CA LYS A 223 23.36 28.42 22.76
C LYS A 223 23.72 29.02 21.41
N ALA A 224 22.84 28.86 20.43
CA ALA A 224 22.99 29.24 19.01
C ALA A 224 23.16 30.74 18.71
N THR A 225 23.51 31.55 19.71
CA THR A 225 23.62 32.99 19.59
C THR A 225 25.03 33.30 19.08
N GLU A 226 25.09 33.71 17.81
CA GLU A 226 26.23 34.35 17.14
C GLU A 226 27.22 33.44 16.38
N MET A 227 26.70 32.57 15.52
CA MET A 227 27.48 32.11 14.37
C MET A 227 27.66 33.27 13.38
N THR A 228 28.90 33.59 13.02
CA THR A 228 29.20 34.66 12.06
C THR A 228 28.60 34.33 10.67
N GLU A 229 28.23 35.35 9.89
CA GLU A 229 27.64 35.13 8.55
C GLU A 229 28.62 34.38 7.63
N GLU A 230 29.93 34.59 7.82
CA GLU A 230 30.99 33.90 7.09
C GLU A 230 30.99 32.40 7.38
N GLU A 231 30.95 31.99 8.65
CA GLU A 231 30.85 30.58 9.05
C GLU A 231 29.59 29.92 8.49
N MET A 232 28.47 30.65 8.42
CA MET A 232 27.23 30.14 7.83
C MET A 232 27.38 29.88 6.33
N THR A 233 28.01 30.80 5.60
CA THR A 233 28.24 30.60 4.16
C THR A 233 29.19 29.43 3.88
N GLN A 234 30.21 29.24 4.72
CA GLN A 234 31.11 28.09 4.62
C GLN A 234 30.38 26.78 4.93
N TYR A 235 29.56 26.76 5.98
CA TYR A 235 28.75 25.60 6.33
C TYR A 235 27.79 25.21 5.19
N LEU A 236 27.14 26.20 4.55
CA LEU A 236 26.33 25.95 3.36
C LEU A 236 27.13 25.40 2.17
N ARG A 237 28.43 25.74 2.02
CA ARG A 237 29.28 25.13 1.00
C ARG A 237 29.57 23.66 1.30
N THR A 238 29.81 23.32 2.57
CA THR A 238 29.99 21.91 2.98
C THR A 238 28.71 21.09 2.75
N LEU A 239 27.55 21.62 3.14
CA LEU A 239 26.26 20.97 2.89
C LEU A 239 25.91 20.82 1.40
N ARG A 240 26.46 21.66 0.51
CA ARG A 240 26.28 21.48 -0.94
C ARG A 240 27.08 20.30 -1.49
N GLN A 241 28.18 19.93 -0.84
CA GLN A 241 28.94 18.72 -1.16
C GLN A 241 28.15 17.50 -0.65
N ASP A 242 27.64 17.57 0.59
CA ASP A 242 26.86 16.50 1.22
C ASP A 242 25.34 16.67 0.99
N ARG A 243 24.90 16.37 -0.23
CA ARG A 243 23.49 16.54 -0.65
C ARG A 243 22.49 15.77 0.23
N SER A 244 22.86 14.59 0.73
CA SER A 244 22.01 13.74 1.57
C SER A 244 21.64 14.41 2.90
N GLU A 245 22.64 14.94 3.61
CA GLU A 245 22.42 15.68 4.86
C GLU A 245 21.66 16.99 4.61
N LEU A 246 21.97 17.70 3.53
CA LEU A 246 21.22 18.89 3.16
C LEU A 246 19.73 18.58 2.94
N PHE A 247 19.41 17.52 2.19
CA PHE A 247 18.03 17.11 1.97
C PHE A 247 17.35 16.65 3.25
N ARG A 248 18.07 15.94 4.15
CA ARG A 248 17.54 15.57 5.47
C ARG A 248 17.18 16.79 6.29
N LEU A 249 18.05 17.81 6.34
CA LEU A 249 17.81 19.06 7.07
C LEU A 249 16.67 19.88 6.46
N ILE A 250 16.59 19.96 5.13
CA ILE A 250 15.47 20.62 4.45
C ILE A 250 14.16 19.90 4.74
N ARG A 251 14.17 18.55 4.68
CA ARG A 251 13.02 17.71 4.99
C ARG A 251 12.55 17.92 6.42
N ASP A 252 13.47 17.92 7.38
CA ASP A 252 13.15 18.13 8.80
C ASP A 252 12.60 19.55 9.05
N PHE A 253 13.10 20.57 8.36
CA PHE A 253 12.64 21.95 8.51
C PHE A 253 11.27 22.22 7.87
N LEU A 254 11.04 21.67 6.68
CA LEU A 254 9.77 21.82 5.95
C LEU A 254 8.74 20.75 6.32
N ASP A 255 9.10 19.84 7.23
CA ASP A 255 8.34 18.63 7.60
C ASP A 255 7.82 17.88 6.38
N LEU A 256 8.72 17.64 5.41
CA LEU A 256 8.37 16.94 4.18
C LEU A 256 8.33 15.42 4.42
N PRO A 257 7.41 14.71 3.75
CA PRO A 257 7.42 13.26 3.74
C PRO A 257 8.69 12.69 3.08
N PRO A 258 9.06 11.45 3.41
CA PRO A 258 10.21 10.79 2.80
C PRO A 258 10.05 10.69 1.28
N SER A 259 11.15 10.89 0.56
CA SER A 259 11.19 10.72 -0.89
C SER A 259 11.03 9.24 -1.25
N PRO A 260 10.44 8.93 -2.42
CA PRO A 260 10.38 7.57 -2.94
C PRO A 260 11.79 6.99 -3.09
N SER A 261 11.94 5.69 -2.84
CA SER A 261 13.19 4.99 -3.06
C SER A 261 13.26 4.59 -4.54
N VAL A 262 14.35 4.96 -5.23
CA VAL A 262 14.50 4.75 -6.70
C VAL A 262 14.63 3.25 -7.08
N ASN A 263 14.67 2.35 -6.10
CA ASN A 263 15.11 0.96 -6.29
C ASN A 263 14.03 -0.11 -6.13
N ASP A 264 12.78 0.25 -5.86
CA ASP A 264 11.70 -0.73 -5.63
C ASP A 264 10.78 -0.95 -6.84
N ASP A 265 10.84 -0.09 -7.85
CA ASP A 265 10.04 -0.23 -9.06
C ASP A 265 10.76 -1.12 -10.09
N TYR A 266 10.08 -2.18 -10.52
CA TYR A 266 10.48 -3.13 -11.57
C TYR A 266 11.06 -2.49 -12.84
N GLY A 267 10.77 -1.21 -13.09
CA GLY A 267 11.30 -0.43 -14.20
C GLY A 267 12.79 -0.10 -14.07
N SER A 268 13.31 0.24 -12.89
CA SER A 268 14.70 0.71 -12.78
C SER A 268 15.72 -0.41 -12.91
N VAL A 269 15.35 -1.65 -12.57
CA VAL A 269 16.22 -2.82 -12.77
C VAL A 269 16.21 -3.26 -14.23
N ALA A 270 15.05 -3.26 -14.88
CA ALA A 270 14.95 -3.56 -16.31
C ALA A 270 15.68 -2.48 -17.13
N GLU A 271 15.54 -1.21 -16.75
CA GLU A 271 16.19 -0.07 -17.40
C GLU A 271 17.69 -0.02 -17.07
N SER A 272 18.13 -0.37 -15.84
CA SER A 272 19.55 -0.52 -15.53
C SER A 272 20.17 -1.69 -16.30
N LEU A 273 19.47 -2.82 -16.43
CA LEU A 273 19.90 -3.97 -17.22
C LEU A 273 19.90 -3.67 -18.73
N PHE A 274 18.90 -2.94 -19.24
CA PHE A 274 18.85 -2.52 -20.64
C PHE A 274 19.96 -1.50 -20.95
N THR A 275 20.19 -0.57 -20.03
CA THR A 275 21.28 0.42 -20.15
C THR A 275 22.64 -0.28 -20.06
N ASP A 276 22.83 -1.26 -19.19
CA ASP A 276 24.06 -2.09 -19.13
C ASP A 276 24.28 -2.88 -20.42
N MET A 277 23.22 -3.47 -20.99
CA MET A 277 23.30 -4.23 -22.24
C MET A 277 23.57 -3.35 -23.47
N THR A 278 23.00 -2.14 -23.52
CA THR A 278 23.15 -1.21 -24.65
C THR A 278 24.41 -0.33 -24.57
N SER A 279 24.99 -0.14 -23.38
CA SER A 279 26.17 0.72 -23.19
C SER A 279 27.51 0.00 -23.30
N GLY A 280 27.52 -1.32 -23.53
CA GLY A 280 28.74 -2.11 -23.75
C GLY A 280 29.68 -2.19 -22.54
N SER A 281 29.26 -1.68 -21.37
CA SER A 281 30.06 -1.69 -20.15
C SER A 281 29.88 -3.01 -19.40
N LEU A 282 30.66 -4.03 -19.78
CA LEU A 282 30.73 -5.32 -19.07
C LEU A 282 31.39 -5.26 -17.68
N PHE A 283 31.68 -4.06 -17.19
CA PHE A 283 32.09 -3.83 -15.81
C PHE A 283 30.91 -3.19 -15.08
N GLY A 284 30.27 -3.99 -14.24
CA GLY A 284 29.19 -3.54 -13.37
C GLY A 284 29.64 -2.26 -12.67
N LYS A 285 28.97 -1.16 -13.00
CA LYS A 285 29.03 0.04 -12.16
C LYS A 285 28.54 -0.40 -10.80
N THR A 286 29.48 -0.61 -9.88
CA THR A 286 29.19 -0.54 -8.46
C THR A 286 28.62 0.85 -8.26
N VAL A 287 27.29 0.97 -8.22
CA VAL A 287 26.62 2.19 -7.74
C VAL A 287 27.31 2.49 -6.41
N LYS A 288 28.07 3.59 -6.38
CA LYS A 288 28.90 3.91 -5.22
C LYS A 288 27.96 4.03 -4.02
N ALA A 289 28.38 3.52 -2.85
CA ALA A 289 27.58 3.58 -1.62
C ALA A 289 27.10 5.02 -1.27
N GLU A 290 27.82 6.02 -1.77
CA GLU A 290 27.56 7.46 -1.66
C GLU A 290 26.39 7.96 -2.54
N ASP A 291 25.99 7.25 -3.61
CA ASP A 291 24.79 7.55 -4.42
C ASP A 291 23.51 6.90 -3.84
N TYR A 292 23.62 6.14 -2.76
CA TYR A 292 22.45 5.66 -2.03
C TYR A 292 21.84 6.83 -1.28
N THR A 293 20.90 7.50 -1.93
CA THR A 293 19.84 8.22 -1.21
C THR A 293 19.33 7.30 -0.12
N GLN A 294 19.47 7.71 1.13
CA GLN A 294 19.05 6.93 2.29
C GLN A 294 17.65 6.36 2.01
N LYS A 295 17.56 5.03 1.92
CA LYS A 295 16.28 4.35 1.73
C LYS A 295 15.43 4.69 2.94
N SER A 296 14.36 5.45 2.73
CA SER A 296 13.41 5.70 3.79
C SER A 296 12.76 4.38 4.18
N SER A 297 12.73 4.09 5.49
CA SER A 297 12.05 2.91 6.05
C SER A 297 10.51 3.06 6.04
N SER A 298 10.02 4.19 5.52
CA SER A 298 8.60 4.53 5.54
C SER A 298 7.81 3.63 4.60
N PRO A 299 6.67 3.08 5.05
CA PRO A 299 5.80 2.29 4.18
C PRO A 299 5.18 3.11 3.04
N TYR A 300 5.12 4.43 3.21
CA TYR A 300 4.45 5.34 2.28
C TYR A 300 5.41 6.07 1.32
N ALA A 301 6.69 5.70 1.28
CA ALA A 301 7.68 6.42 0.48
C ALA A 301 7.31 6.50 -1.01
N ASN A 302 6.86 5.38 -1.59
CA ASN A 302 6.61 5.28 -3.03
C ASN A 302 5.22 5.79 -3.44
N THR A 303 4.20 5.55 -2.62
CA THR A 303 2.80 5.98 -2.91
C THR A 303 2.49 7.40 -2.42
N GLY A 304 3.36 7.94 -1.56
CA GLY A 304 3.11 9.13 -0.76
C GLY A 304 2.32 8.80 0.51
N PRO A 305 2.45 9.65 1.55
CA PRO A 305 1.67 9.53 2.79
C PRO A 305 0.17 9.68 2.51
N PRO A 306 -0.69 9.01 3.28
CA PRO A 306 -2.13 9.16 3.16
C PRO A 306 -2.59 10.55 3.63
N LYS A 307 -3.50 11.17 2.86
CA LYS A 307 -4.13 12.46 3.21
C LYS A 307 -4.94 12.40 4.52
N THR A 308 -5.39 11.20 4.90
CA THR A 308 -6.13 10.91 6.12
C THR A 308 -5.39 9.85 6.93
N HIS A 309 -5.84 9.58 8.15
CA HIS A 309 -5.29 8.47 8.95
C HIS A 309 -5.30 7.18 8.12
N PRO A 310 -4.30 6.28 8.20
CA PRO A 310 -4.23 5.14 7.28
C PRO A 310 -5.36 4.11 7.47
N SER A 311 -6.18 4.23 8.52
CA SER A 311 -7.44 3.47 8.67
C SER A 311 -8.66 4.15 8.01
N ALA A 312 -8.55 5.44 7.66
CA ALA A 312 -9.63 6.32 7.20
C ALA A 312 -10.92 6.29 8.06
N GLY A 313 -10.84 5.79 9.30
CA GLY A 313 -12.00 5.57 10.17
C GLY A 313 -12.95 4.45 9.73
N LEU A 314 -12.53 3.56 8.82
CA LEU A 314 -13.37 2.47 8.30
C LEU A 314 -13.42 1.25 9.22
N SER A 315 -12.26 0.83 9.72
CA SER A 315 -12.10 -0.28 10.66
C SER A 315 -11.09 0.10 11.74
N TYR A 316 -11.37 -0.36 12.96
CA TYR A 316 -10.54 -0.16 14.14
C TYR A 316 -9.90 -1.48 14.63
N LEU A 317 -10.01 -2.54 13.83
CA LEU A 317 -9.36 -3.82 14.12
C LEU A 317 -7.85 -3.68 13.89
N ARG A 318 -7.06 -4.10 14.89
CA ARG A 318 -5.59 -4.12 14.79
C ARG A 318 -5.08 -5.29 13.94
N THR A 319 -5.73 -6.45 14.08
CA THR A 319 -5.31 -7.69 13.42
C THR A 319 -6.52 -8.53 13.03
N GLY A 320 -6.36 -9.31 11.96
CA GLY A 320 -7.30 -10.32 11.48
C GLY A 320 -6.92 -11.74 11.90
N ALA A 321 -5.92 -11.88 12.80
CA ALA A 321 -5.42 -13.15 13.33
C ALA A 321 -6.40 -13.76 14.35
N HIS A 322 -7.64 -13.99 13.93
CA HIS A 322 -8.65 -14.72 14.67
C HIS A 322 -9.24 -15.79 13.76
N ILE A 323 -9.70 -16.88 14.36
CA ILE A 323 -10.31 -18.00 13.64
C ILE A 323 -11.79 -18.04 13.98
N THR A 324 -12.64 -18.12 12.96
CA THR A 324 -14.08 -18.28 13.16
C THR A 324 -14.37 -19.74 13.51
N ASN A 325 -15.04 -19.95 14.64
CA ASN A 325 -15.46 -21.28 15.06
C ASN A 325 -16.86 -21.56 14.52
N HIS A 326 -16.96 -22.47 13.54
CA HIS A 326 -18.24 -22.88 12.99
C HIS A 326 -18.96 -23.82 13.96
N PRO A 327 -20.27 -23.66 14.23
CA PRO A 327 -20.99 -24.45 15.23
C PRO A 327 -20.90 -25.98 15.05
N VAL A 328 -20.91 -26.45 13.80
CA VAL A 328 -20.84 -27.89 13.45
C VAL A 328 -19.42 -28.37 13.15
N TYR A 329 -18.73 -27.73 12.19
CA TYR A 329 -17.42 -28.17 11.69
C TYR A 329 -16.22 -27.70 12.53
N GLY A 330 -16.43 -26.86 13.54
CA GLY A 330 -15.36 -26.34 14.38
C GLY A 330 -14.55 -25.21 13.72
N PRO A 331 -13.29 -24.98 14.15
CA PRO A 331 -12.47 -23.86 13.70
C PRO A 331 -12.18 -23.92 12.20
N GLN A 332 -12.49 -22.84 11.49
CA GLN A 332 -12.27 -22.74 10.04
C GLN A 332 -10.87 -22.21 9.71
N HIS A 333 -10.27 -22.71 8.64
CA HIS A 333 -8.96 -22.24 8.19
C HIS A 333 -9.02 -20.81 7.64
N ASP A 334 -9.98 -20.54 6.76
CA ASP A 334 -10.20 -19.23 6.15
C ASP A 334 -11.44 -18.55 6.74
N HIS A 335 -11.46 -17.21 6.69
CA HIS A 335 -12.67 -16.43 6.95
C HIS A 335 -13.77 -16.73 5.94
N ALA A 336 -15.02 -16.52 6.34
CA ALA A 336 -16.19 -16.77 5.51
C ALA A 336 -16.07 -16.09 4.13
N PRO A 337 -16.18 -16.84 3.02
CA PRO A 337 -16.15 -16.26 1.68
C PRO A 337 -17.26 -15.23 1.45
N VAL A 338 -16.98 -14.26 0.60
CA VAL A 338 -17.89 -13.16 0.27
C VAL A 338 -18.20 -13.17 -1.21
N GLN A 339 -19.48 -13.03 -1.56
CA GLN A 339 -19.89 -12.96 -2.95
C GLN A 339 -19.58 -11.57 -3.54
N GLY A 340 -18.70 -11.54 -4.54
CA GLY A 340 -18.42 -10.37 -5.36
C GLY A 340 -19.15 -10.41 -6.70
N ARG A 341 -19.28 -9.24 -7.34
CA ARG A 341 -19.82 -9.08 -8.70
C ARG A 341 -18.70 -8.79 -9.68
N VAL A 342 -18.77 -9.31 -10.89
CA VAL A 342 -17.87 -8.89 -11.96
C VAL A 342 -18.40 -7.59 -12.54
N ILE A 343 -17.60 -6.52 -12.49
CA ILE A 343 -17.98 -5.19 -13.01
C ILE A 343 -17.44 -5.01 -14.42
N LEU A 344 -16.14 -5.31 -14.59
CA LEU A 344 -15.46 -5.19 -15.88
C LEU A 344 -14.75 -6.52 -16.18
N PRO A 345 -15.13 -7.24 -17.26
CA PRO A 345 -14.37 -8.38 -17.73
C PRO A 345 -13.00 -7.95 -18.26
N LYS A 346 -12.12 -8.94 -18.41
CA LYS A 346 -10.83 -8.76 -19.06
C LYS A 346 -11.02 -8.24 -20.48
N ASN A 347 -10.22 -7.26 -20.91
CA ASN A 347 -10.23 -6.67 -22.26
C ASN A 347 -11.55 -5.98 -22.66
N ALA A 348 -12.45 -5.68 -21.72
CA ALA A 348 -13.73 -5.05 -22.05
C ALA A 348 -13.60 -3.56 -22.43
N ALA A 349 -12.48 -2.90 -22.12
CA ALA A 349 -12.21 -1.50 -22.45
C ALA A 349 -10.79 -1.32 -23.00
N VAL A 350 -10.63 -0.45 -23.99
CA VAL A 350 -9.33 -0.10 -24.59
C VAL A 350 -8.41 0.49 -23.49
N GLY A 351 -7.26 -0.13 -23.29
CA GLY A 351 -6.27 0.30 -22.28
C GLY A 351 -6.47 -0.29 -20.87
N SER A 352 -7.53 -1.06 -20.60
CA SER A 352 -7.73 -1.77 -19.33
C SER A 352 -7.65 -3.28 -19.52
N PHE A 353 -6.52 -3.87 -19.13
CA PHE A 353 -6.25 -5.30 -19.31
C PHE A 353 -6.59 -6.16 -18.09
N ALA A 354 -6.85 -5.54 -16.94
CA ALA A 354 -7.19 -6.24 -15.71
C ALA A 354 -8.71 -6.22 -15.44
N PRO A 355 -9.33 -7.35 -15.08
CA PRO A 355 -10.73 -7.36 -14.69
C PRO A 355 -10.96 -6.63 -13.36
N LYS A 356 -12.16 -6.08 -13.18
CA LYS A 356 -12.58 -5.34 -11.97
C LYS A 356 -13.75 -6.06 -11.29
N LEU A 357 -13.65 -6.23 -9.98
CA LEU A 357 -14.67 -6.88 -9.15
C LEU A 357 -15.28 -5.90 -8.16
N GLY A 358 -16.57 -6.03 -7.88
CA GLY A 358 -17.27 -5.31 -6.82
C GLY A 358 -17.41 -6.18 -5.58
N VAL A 359 -16.77 -5.81 -4.48
CA VAL A 359 -16.80 -6.53 -3.20
C VAL A 359 -17.26 -5.57 -2.11
N ALA A 360 -18.34 -5.92 -1.41
CA ALA A 360 -18.88 -5.11 -0.30
C ALA A 360 -19.18 -3.63 -0.63
N GLY A 361 -19.35 -3.26 -1.91
CA GLY A 361 -19.54 -1.87 -2.35
C GLY A 361 -18.27 -1.15 -2.78
N ILE A 362 -17.12 -1.84 -2.75
CA ILE A 362 -15.81 -1.33 -3.17
C ILE A 362 -15.42 -1.99 -4.49
N VAL A 363 -14.84 -1.21 -5.41
CA VAL A 363 -14.29 -1.73 -6.67
C VAL A 363 -12.84 -2.15 -6.44
N VAL A 364 -12.52 -3.35 -6.87
CA VAL A 364 -11.25 -4.02 -6.56
C VAL A 364 -10.62 -4.57 -7.83
N ASP A 365 -9.30 -4.43 -7.88
CA ASP A 365 -8.47 -4.99 -8.92
C ASP A 365 -8.12 -6.43 -8.57
N VAL A 366 -8.24 -7.31 -9.56
CA VAL A 366 -7.94 -8.71 -9.37
C VAL A 366 -6.42 -8.91 -9.31
N PRO A 367 -5.87 -9.56 -8.28
CA PRO A 367 -4.43 -9.79 -8.22
C PRO A 367 -3.99 -10.72 -9.34
N THR A 368 -3.03 -10.25 -10.13
CA THR A 368 -2.41 -10.99 -11.23
C THR A 368 -1.59 -12.19 -10.76
N THR A 369 -1.22 -12.23 -9.48
CA THR A 369 -0.38 -13.26 -8.88
C THR A 369 -1.13 -14.51 -8.44
N SER A 370 -2.46 -14.44 -8.32
CA SER A 370 -3.22 -15.60 -7.89
C SER A 370 -3.61 -16.46 -9.10
N ASP A 371 -3.24 -17.75 -9.03
CA ASP A 371 -3.57 -18.74 -10.07
C ASP A 371 -5.08 -18.85 -10.30
N TYR A 372 -5.88 -18.56 -9.27
CA TYR A 372 -7.33 -18.57 -9.35
C TYR A 372 -7.85 -17.65 -10.46
N PHE A 373 -7.30 -16.44 -10.61
CA PHE A 373 -7.72 -15.49 -11.65
C PHE A 373 -6.80 -15.46 -12.86
N ASN A 374 -5.81 -16.35 -12.93
CA ASN A 374 -4.89 -16.37 -14.05
C ASN A 374 -5.58 -16.90 -15.29
N THR A 375 -5.75 -15.99 -16.25
CA THR A 375 -6.46 -16.25 -17.50
C THR A 375 -5.54 -16.64 -18.66
N SER A 376 -4.21 -16.59 -18.48
CA SER A 376 -3.27 -17.00 -19.53
C SER A 376 -3.19 -18.52 -19.70
N THR A 377 -3.58 -19.28 -18.68
CA THR A 377 -3.61 -20.75 -18.71
C THR A 377 -4.79 -21.33 -19.50
N PHE A 378 -5.66 -20.49 -20.07
CA PHE A 378 -6.80 -20.90 -20.89
C PHE A 378 -6.42 -21.29 -22.34
N GLY A 379 -5.20 -20.98 -22.78
CA GLY A 379 -4.69 -21.34 -24.10
C GLY A 379 -3.93 -22.67 -24.08
N HIS A 380 -4.37 -23.63 -24.91
CA HIS A 380 -3.79 -24.95 -25.17
C HIS A 380 -4.13 -26.10 -24.18
N GLY A 381 -5.23 -26.79 -24.50
CA GLY A 381 -5.38 -28.24 -24.28
C GLY A 381 -5.70 -28.72 -22.86
N ARG A 382 -5.70 -27.85 -21.84
CA ARG A 382 -6.09 -28.22 -20.48
C ARG A 382 -7.20 -27.33 -19.92
N ARG A 383 -8.39 -27.93 -19.83
CA ARG A 383 -9.47 -27.69 -18.86
C ARG A 383 -10.43 -26.50 -19.10
N LYS A 384 -11.62 -26.84 -19.63
CA LYS A 384 -12.88 -26.10 -19.45
C LYS A 384 -13.22 -25.77 -17.97
N THR A 385 -12.58 -26.44 -17.00
CA THR A 385 -12.96 -26.38 -15.57
C THR A 385 -12.72 -25.03 -14.90
N ASN A 386 -11.82 -24.18 -15.41
CA ASN A 386 -11.54 -22.87 -14.79
C ASN A 386 -12.42 -21.75 -15.34
N ALA A 387 -12.94 -21.88 -16.57
CA ALA A 387 -13.90 -20.94 -17.14
C ALA A 387 -15.26 -21.08 -16.43
N ASP A 388 -15.67 -22.31 -16.10
CA ASP A 388 -16.88 -22.59 -15.31
C ASP A 388 -16.78 -22.07 -13.85
N ARG A 389 -15.56 -22.01 -13.29
CA ARG A 389 -15.31 -21.50 -11.94
C ARG A 389 -15.43 -19.98 -11.83
N LEU A 390 -15.26 -19.25 -12.95
CA LEU A 390 -15.17 -17.80 -12.98
C LEU A 390 -16.08 -17.18 -14.05
N PRO A 391 -17.41 -17.29 -13.87
CA PRO A 391 -18.37 -16.75 -14.82
C PRO A 391 -18.20 -15.23 -14.95
N GLY A 392 -18.28 -14.73 -16.18
CA GLY A 392 -18.26 -13.30 -16.50
C GLY A 392 -16.88 -12.62 -16.44
N LEU A 393 -15.80 -13.31 -16.08
CA LEU A 393 -14.47 -12.68 -15.93
C LEU A 393 -13.79 -12.40 -17.27
N LEU A 394 -13.96 -13.28 -18.26
CA LEU A 394 -13.40 -13.14 -19.60
C LEU A 394 -14.32 -12.35 -20.52
N ASN A 395 -15.59 -12.75 -20.57
CA ASN A 395 -16.60 -12.18 -21.46
C ASN A 395 -17.84 -11.79 -20.65
N ILE A 396 -18.56 -10.77 -21.11
CA ILE A 396 -19.87 -10.42 -20.53
C ILE A 396 -20.86 -11.54 -20.84
N GLU A 397 -21.60 -11.99 -19.82
CA GLU A 397 -22.66 -13.00 -19.93
C GLU A 397 -24.04 -12.32 -19.86
N PRO A 398 -24.63 -11.89 -20.99
CA PRO A 398 -25.89 -11.14 -21.00
C PRO A 398 -27.09 -11.98 -20.54
N GLU A 399 -27.01 -13.30 -20.69
CA GLU A 399 -28.09 -14.23 -20.33
C GLU A 399 -28.27 -14.37 -18.80
N LYS A 400 -27.24 -14.01 -18.02
CA LYS A 400 -27.26 -14.19 -16.58
C LYS A 400 -27.97 -13.04 -15.89
N VAL A 401 -29.19 -13.29 -15.40
CA VAL A 401 -30.00 -12.30 -14.67
C VAL A 401 -29.24 -11.76 -13.46
N GLY A 402 -29.06 -10.45 -13.41
CA GLY A 402 -28.34 -9.77 -12.35
C GLY A 402 -26.81 -9.89 -12.45
N GLY A 403 -26.27 -10.40 -13.56
CA GLY A 403 -24.84 -10.45 -13.85
C GLY A 403 -24.07 -11.54 -13.11
N SER A 404 -22.82 -11.75 -13.52
CA SER A 404 -21.96 -12.81 -12.99
C SER A 404 -21.43 -12.46 -11.60
N LYS A 405 -21.46 -13.46 -10.70
CA LYS A 405 -21.04 -13.36 -9.30
C LYS A 405 -20.07 -14.48 -8.97
N VAL A 406 -19.10 -14.19 -8.12
CA VAL A 406 -18.01 -15.09 -7.74
C VAL A 406 -17.77 -15.02 -6.25
N TYR A 407 -17.46 -16.13 -5.60
CA TYR A 407 -17.04 -16.15 -4.20
C TYR A 407 -15.55 -15.80 -4.06
N LEU A 408 -15.26 -14.87 -3.17
CA LEU A 408 -13.94 -14.28 -2.96
C LEU A 408 -13.57 -14.39 -1.48
N SER A 409 -12.27 -14.46 -1.20
CA SER A 409 -11.71 -14.36 0.16
C SER A 409 -10.93 -13.06 0.27
N PRO A 410 -11.48 -12.03 0.92
CA PRO A 410 -10.75 -10.81 1.24
C PRO A 410 -9.56 -11.12 2.17
N LYS A 411 -8.36 -10.60 1.86
CA LYS A 411 -7.12 -10.91 2.62
C LYS A 411 -6.57 -9.73 3.41
N SER A 412 -6.46 -8.56 2.78
CA SER A 412 -5.94 -7.36 3.41
C SER A 412 -6.52 -6.12 2.76
N ALA A 413 -6.59 -5.02 3.51
CA ALA A 413 -7.04 -3.73 2.99
C ALA A 413 -6.02 -2.64 3.37
N THR A 414 -5.74 -1.74 2.44
CA THR A 414 -4.86 -0.57 2.65
C THR A 414 -5.53 0.68 2.10
N ILE A 415 -5.15 1.85 2.62
CA ILE A 415 -5.62 3.15 2.12
C ILE A 415 -4.52 3.78 1.27
N ASP A 416 -4.88 4.21 0.07
CA ASP A 416 -3.99 4.92 -0.84
C ASP A 416 -3.79 6.38 -0.43
N SER A 417 -2.77 7.05 -0.97
CA SER A 417 -2.47 8.46 -0.68
C SER A 417 -3.67 9.39 -0.98
N LYS A 418 -4.45 9.05 -2.01
CA LYS A 418 -5.69 9.72 -2.42
C LYS A 418 -6.91 9.42 -1.56
N GLY A 419 -6.80 8.53 -0.56
CA GLY A 419 -7.91 8.11 0.29
C GLY A 419 -8.87 7.11 -0.39
N ARG A 420 -8.36 6.33 -1.37
CA ARG A 420 -9.08 5.19 -1.96
C ARG A 420 -8.78 3.92 -1.16
N ILE A 421 -9.75 3.01 -1.14
CA ILE A 421 -9.60 1.71 -0.46
C ILE A 421 -9.05 0.70 -1.46
N ASN A 422 -7.83 0.21 -1.20
CA ASN A 422 -7.22 -0.86 -1.97
C ASN A 422 -7.43 -2.18 -1.20
N LEU A 423 -8.41 -2.96 -1.65
CA LEU A 423 -8.69 -4.27 -1.08
C LEU A 423 -7.92 -5.34 -1.86
N THR A 424 -7.21 -6.22 -1.17
CA THR A 424 -6.59 -7.41 -1.78
C THR A 424 -7.50 -8.60 -1.57
N VAL A 425 -7.93 -9.22 -2.66
CA VAL A 425 -8.87 -10.36 -2.66
C VAL A 425 -8.25 -11.58 -3.35
N SER A 426 -8.45 -12.77 -2.81
CA SER A 426 -8.12 -14.03 -3.48
C SER A 426 -9.39 -14.79 -3.86
N GLY A 427 -9.25 -15.82 -4.70
CA GLY A 427 -10.32 -16.80 -4.90
C GLY A 427 -10.70 -17.48 -3.58
N ALA A 428 -11.99 -17.76 -3.40
CA ALA A 428 -12.46 -18.55 -2.27
C ALA A 428 -12.14 -20.04 -2.49
N GLN A 429 -11.78 -20.75 -1.42
CA GLN A 429 -11.64 -22.20 -1.47
C GLN A 429 -13.01 -22.87 -1.59
N ASN A 430 -13.12 -23.91 -2.42
CA ASN A 430 -14.39 -24.62 -2.64
C ASN A 430 -14.96 -25.20 -1.33
N ALA A 431 -14.10 -25.68 -0.43
CA ALA A 431 -14.53 -26.20 0.88
C ALA A 431 -15.18 -25.11 1.73
N ALA A 432 -14.58 -23.91 1.78
CA ALA A 432 -15.14 -22.78 2.51
C ALA A 432 -16.48 -22.31 1.91
N VAL A 433 -16.63 -22.35 0.59
CA VAL A 433 -17.90 -22.07 -0.09
C VAL A 433 -18.95 -23.13 0.25
N ALA A 434 -18.60 -24.42 0.22
CA ALA A 434 -19.51 -25.51 0.55
C ALA A 434 -19.96 -25.46 2.02
N VAL A 435 -19.08 -25.04 2.94
CA VAL A 435 -19.44 -24.80 4.35
C VAL A 435 -20.42 -23.64 4.46
N LEU A 436 -20.16 -22.52 3.77
CA LEU A 436 -21.04 -21.35 3.77
C LEU A 436 -22.43 -21.66 3.20
N GLU A 437 -22.50 -22.46 2.13
CA GLU A 437 -23.75 -22.87 1.50
C GLU A 437 -24.46 -24.04 2.22
N GLY A 438 -23.81 -24.65 3.22
CA GLY A 438 -24.33 -25.81 3.93
C GLY A 438 -24.31 -27.11 3.12
N THR A 439 -23.61 -27.15 1.98
CA THR A 439 -23.49 -28.29 1.06
C THR A 439 -22.25 -29.15 1.32
N ALA A 440 -21.51 -28.89 2.40
CA ALA A 440 -20.26 -29.59 2.72
C ALA A 440 -20.42 -31.11 2.92
N SER A 441 -21.61 -31.63 3.23
CA SER A 441 -21.87 -33.08 3.32
C SER A 441 -21.95 -33.77 1.95
N THR A 442 -22.26 -33.04 0.88
CA THR A 442 -22.32 -33.52 -0.51
C THR A 442 -21.10 -33.14 -1.34
N ALA A 443 -20.25 -32.24 -0.84
CA ALA A 443 -18.97 -31.94 -1.45
C ALA A 443 -18.04 -33.14 -1.29
N ALA A 444 -17.92 -33.94 -2.36
CA ALA A 444 -16.96 -35.03 -2.43
C ALA A 444 -15.58 -34.57 -1.92
N THR A 445 -14.94 -35.40 -1.09
CA THR A 445 -13.58 -35.20 -0.57
C THR A 445 -12.63 -34.99 -1.74
N GLN A 446 -12.45 -33.75 -2.17
CA GLN A 446 -11.33 -33.42 -3.04
C GLN A 446 -10.11 -33.55 -2.14
N SER A 447 -9.43 -34.69 -2.30
CA SER A 447 -8.09 -34.91 -1.77
C SER A 447 -7.25 -33.65 -1.97
N PRO A 448 -6.40 -33.25 -1.00
CA PRO A 448 -5.53 -32.09 -1.12
C PRO A 448 -4.50 -32.31 -2.24
N VAL A 449 -4.93 -32.11 -3.49
CA VAL A 449 -4.07 -31.98 -4.66
C VAL A 449 -3.95 -30.49 -4.93
N ASP A 450 -3.15 -29.84 -4.10
CA ASP A 450 -2.22 -28.77 -4.47
C ASP A 450 -1.30 -28.49 -3.27
N GLY A 451 -0.75 -29.57 -2.70
CA GLY A 451 0.62 -29.50 -2.18
C GLY A 451 1.53 -29.46 -3.39
N GLY A 452 2.34 -28.41 -3.52
CA GLY A 452 3.23 -28.20 -4.65
C GLY A 452 3.95 -29.49 -5.05
N ARG A 453 3.99 -29.76 -6.36
CA ARG A 453 4.97 -30.72 -6.89
C ARG A 453 6.32 -30.35 -6.28
N PRO A 454 7.00 -31.25 -5.55
CA PRO A 454 8.40 -31.03 -5.30
C PRO A 454 9.06 -30.92 -6.67
N ALA A 455 9.84 -29.85 -6.86
CA ALA A 455 10.76 -29.75 -7.97
C ALA A 455 11.50 -31.09 -8.12
N PRO A 456 11.86 -31.54 -9.34
CA PRO A 456 12.69 -32.72 -9.49
C PRO A 456 13.98 -32.47 -8.71
N ARG A 457 14.09 -33.10 -7.53
CA ARG A 457 15.28 -33.03 -6.69
C ARG A 457 16.36 -33.71 -7.51
N THR A 458 17.28 -32.90 -8.03
CA THR A 458 18.62 -33.37 -8.37
C THR A 458 19.16 -34.10 -7.16
N ILE A 459 19.55 -35.35 -7.39
CA ILE A 459 20.02 -36.28 -6.37
C ILE A 459 21.38 -35.76 -5.86
N PHE A 460 21.36 -35.03 -4.74
CA PHE A 460 22.54 -34.90 -3.89
C PHE A 460 22.50 -36.00 -2.84
N ARG A 461 23.41 -36.96 -3.01
CA ARG A 461 23.68 -38.06 -2.08
C ARG A 461 24.27 -37.46 -0.79
N LYS A 462 23.51 -37.46 0.30
CA LYS A 462 24.06 -37.44 1.66
C LYS A 462 23.62 -38.72 2.36
N LEU A 463 24.60 -39.56 2.66
CA LEU A 463 24.44 -40.73 3.52
C LEU A 463 24.16 -40.25 4.95
N SER A 464 23.13 -40.88 5.51
CA SER A 464 22.58 -40.73 6.84
C SER A 464 23.29 -41.59 7.88
N GLY A 465 23.20 -41.18 9.13
CA GLY A 465 23.25 -42.05 10.32
C GLY A 465 23.17 -41.18 11.56
N ALA A 466 21.98 -40.87 12.09
CA ALA A 466 21.20 -41.67 13.04
C ALA A 466 21.95 -41.84 14.38
N SER A 467 21.44 -41.43 15.54
CA SER A 467 20.14 -41.88 16.07
C SER A 467 19.64 -41.02 17.26
N SER A 468 18.33 -41.15 17.48
CA SER A 468 17.47 -40.90 18.66
C SER A 468 18.14 -40.59 20.01
N GLY A 469 17.59 -39.77 20.90
CA GLY A 469 16.25 -39.21 21.04
C GLY A 469 16.06 -38.73 22.48
N GLY A 470 14.90 -38.14 22.79
CA GLY A 470 14.42 -37.98 24.16
C GLY A 470 14.32 -36.55 24.67
N TYR A 471 13.12 -36.25 25.17
CA TYR A 471 12.67 -35.01 25.79
C TYR A 471 13.48 -34.58 27.02
N GLY A 472 13.60 -33.27 27.28
CA GLY A 472 14.02 -32.78 28.59
C GLY A 472 14.35 -31.29 28.66
N LEU A 473 13.55 -30.56 29.44
CA LEU A 473 13.84 -29.23 29.97
C LEU A 473 15.04 -29.28 30.95
N SER A 474 16.01 -28.37 30.82
CA SER A 474 16.84 -27.76 31.90
C SER A 474 18.04 -27.04 31.25
N SER A 475 18.09 -25.71 31.28
CA SER A 475 18.82 -24.85 32.22
C SER A 475 20.35 -24.86 32.06
N GLU A 476 20.86 -23.64 31.84
CA GLU A 476 22.12 -23.10 32.37
C GLU A 476 23.46 -23.65 31.87
N ALA A 477 24.16 -22.73 31.20
CA ALA A 477 25.50 -22.24 31.51
C ALA A 477 26.75 -23.15 31.36
N ASP A 478 27.79 -22.43 30.93
CA ASP A 478 29.21 -22.65 31.17
C ASP A 478 30.07 -23.42 30.15
N ASN A 479 30.95 -22.61 29.55
CA ASN A 479 32.41 -22.76 29.45
C ASN A 479 32.95 -23.90 28.56
N ALA A 480 33.56 -23.58 27.42
CA ALA A 480 34.93 -23.05 27.25
C ALA A 480 35.94 -24.18 26.95
N PHE A 481 36.93 -23.84 26.13
CA PHE A 481 38.04 -24.67 25.64
C PHE A 481 37.66 -25.75 24.61
N GLY A 482 38.35 -25.93 23.49
CA GLY A 482 39.64 -25.41 23.08
C GLY A 482 40.38 -26.52 22.34
N ASP A 483 40.92 -26.13 21.18
CA ASP A 483 42.18 -26.63 20.61
C ASP A 483 42.26 -27.97 19.84
N ARG A 484 42.89 -27.79 18.65
CA ARG A 484 43.90 -28.64 17.99
C ARG A 484 43.45 -29.99 17.43
N ALA A 485 44.03 -30.53 16.35
CA ALA A 485 44.87 -30.10 15.23
C ALA A 485 45.28 -31.43 14.55
N ARG A 486 45.77 -31.34 13.30
CA ARG A 486 46.55 -32.35 12.56
C ARG A 486 45.78 -33.52 11.96
N ASP A 487 46.20 -34.14 10.87
CA ASP A 487 47.08 -33.87 9.71
C ASP A 487 46.98 -35.18 8.88
N VAL A 488 47.64 -35.20 7.71
CA VAL A 488 48.28 -36.38 7.09
C VAL A 488 47.47 -37.19 6.05
N GLU A 489 47.88 -36.99 4.79
CA GLU A 489 48.19 -37.99 3.73
C GLU A 489 47.06 -38.90 3.21
N SER A 490 47.06 -39.41 1.98
CA SER A 490 47.90 -39.34 0.78
C SER A 490 47.22 -40.22 -0.28
N GLU A 491 47.54 -39.99 -1.56
CA GLU A 491 47.58 -41.02 -2.62
C GLU A 491 46.25 -41.67 -3.07
N ARG A 492 46.03 -42.14 -4.31
CA ARG A 492 46.59 -42.02 -5.67
C ARG A 492 45.64 -42.87 -6.54
N TRP A 493 45.67 -42.68 -7.88
CA TRP A 493 45.06 -43.52 -8.93
C TRP A 493 43.54 -43.34 -9.15
N SER A 494 42.98 -43.33 -10.36
CA SER A 494 43.51 -43.44 -11.72
C SER A 494 42.38 -43.10 -12.71
N GLN A 495 42.73 -42.34 -13.76
CA GLN A 495 42.30 -42.42 -15.16
C GLN A 495 40.92 -43.04 -15.52
N SER A 496 40.10 -42.24 -16.21
CA SER A 496 39.38 -42.70 -17.42
C SER A 496 39.04 -41.52 -18.33
N ALA A 497 39.42 -41.66 -19.61
CA ALA A 497 39.34 -40.68 -20.69
C ALA A 497 37.92 -40.50 -21.28
N PRO A 498 37.67 -39.47 -22.12
CA PRO A 498 36.35 -38.99 -22.49
C PRO A 498 35.85 -39.56 -23.83
N LYS A 499 34.52 -39.64 -24.00
CA LYS A 499 33.88 -39.90 -25.29
C LYS A 499 33.54 -38.59 -26.01
N SER A 500 34.05 -38.49 -27.22
CA SER A 500 33.72 -37.52 -28.28
C SER A 500 32.30 -37.74 -28.83
N ASN A 501 31.60 -36.67 -29.17
CA ASN A 501 30.74 -36.68 -30.35
C ASN A 501 30.61 -35.28 -30.99
N GLU A 502 31.16 -35.25 -32.19
CA GLU A 502 31.02 -34.40 -33.38
C GLU A 502 30.11 -33.16 -33.35
N ARG A 503 30.78 -32.04 -33.62
CA ARG A 503 30.22 -30.81 -34.22
C ARG A 503 29.91 -31.07 -35.69
N ARG A 504 28.69 -30.76 -36.15
CA ARG A 504 28.40 -30.55 -37.58
C ARG A 504 28.30 -29.06 -37.91
N SER A 505 28.96 -28.76 -39.02
CA SER A 505 29.26 -27.47 -39.61
C SER A 505 28.01 -26.70 -40.04
N GLY A 506 28.04 -25.38 -39.80
CA GLY A 506 27.17 -24.43 -40.46
C GLY A 506 27.62 -24.19 -41.90
N LYS A 507 26.64 -24.22 -42.80
CA LYS A 507 26.55 -23.62 -44.13
C LYS A 507 25.23 -24.15 -44.68
N GLU A 508 24.48 -23.31 -45.38
CA GLU A 508 23.16 -23.60 -45.99
C GLU A 508 21.91 -23.19 -45.19
N GLU A 509 21.83 -21.96 -44.65
CA GLU A 509 20.51 -21.31 -44.44
C GLU A 509 20.51 -19.79 -44.73
N PHE A 510 21.51 -19.28 -45.47
CA PHE A 510 21.63 -17.84 -45.79
C PHE A 510 21.31 -17.47 -47.25
N GLU A 511 20.78 -18.41 -48.06
CA GLU A 511 20.47 -18.17 -49.48
C GLU A 511 18.96 -18.20 -49.84
N GLN A 512 18.05 -18.23 -48.85
CA GLN A 512 16.59 -18.27 -49.11
C GLN A 512 15.80 -17.03 -48.68
N LEU A 513 16.46 -15.95 -48.25
CA LEU A 513 15.75 -14.71 -47.86
C LEU A 513 16.10 -13.48 -48.72
N GLU A 514 17.06 -13.56 -49.62
CA GLU A 514 17.36 -12.47 -50.58
C GLU A 514 16.51 -12.53 -51.87
N SER A 515 15.70 -13.57 -52.08
CA SER A 515 14.90 -13.75 -53.30
C SER A 515 13.44 -13.29 -53.22
N LEU A 516 13.00 -12.68 -52.10
CA LEU A 516 11.60 -12.25 -51.91
C LEU A 516 11.39 -10.73 -51.78
N LEU A 517 12.44 -9.91 -51.91
CA LEU A 517 12.40 -8.46 -51.64
C LEU A 517 12.76 -7.54 -52.83
N ALA A 518 12.80 -8.07 -54.05
CA ALA A 518 13.01 -7.27 -55.26
C ALA A 518 11.77 -7.32 -56.18
N GLY A 519 10.81 -6.43 -55.94
CA GLY A 519 9.59 -6.31 -56.74
C GLY A 519 9.81 -5.71 -58.13
N LYS A 520 8.80 -5.87 -59.01
CA LYS A 520 8.38 -4.89 -60.03
C LYS A 520 7.01 -5.28 -60.64
N PRO A 521 6.30 -4.32 -61.27
CA PRO A 521 4.84 -4.19 -61.27
C PRO A 521 4.17 -4.73 -62.54
N GLN A 522 2.84 -4.86 -62.53
CA GLN A 522 2.03 -4.68 -63.74
C GLN A 522 0.69 -4.00 -63.45
N GLN A 523 0.45 -2.92 -64.20
CA GLN A 523 -0.86 -2.36 -64.51
C GLN A 523 -1.60 -3.27 -65.50
N LYS A 524 -2.89 -3.48 -65.27
CA LYS A 524 -3.97 -3.07 -66.19
C LYS A 524 -5.29 -3.02 -65.46
#